data_AF-G0MR74-F1
#
_entry.id   AF-G0MR74-F1
#
_cell.length_a   1.000
_cell.length_b   1.000
_cell.length_c   1.000
_cell.angle_alpha   90.00
_cell.angle_beta   90.00
_cell.angle_gamma   90.00
#
_symmetry.space_group_name_H-M   'P 1'
#
loop_
_entity.id
_entity.type
_entity.pdbx_description
1 polymer ?
#
loop_
_entity_poly.entity_id
_entity_poly.type
_entity_poly.pdbx_seq_one_letter_code
_entity_poly.pdbx_strand_id
1 'polypeptide(L)'
;MVTDLYSLPLVTQEGEPLDETLEKVVETVQFSIFCFTLPFYIFVTYFMLDALHRGVEELSTPFFRLCITTAFIDIWTLLNNYLGAMFPKWGWGTKVYSFLDGYYAHAYLYFAWSSGICQAMCVSLLATNRVSAILFPQKHSRMWSSTRLRVAIAIQFLPGMLAGLTTFFNETQLYRNTKNGVVPRFKSESFIAVLFMIAGAFLLTVCIYLILAYCYLLYMLRKSSNAIKNSHFHKSRAQLKKKEVKLFFMSSITVAIQISILCLVIVYATSLLNFPLDKFYLFYNAISDLYAGINPYLLWIFSDSLRKHIFIRIGLRRKRKVPSSSIVTVNQ
;
A
#
# COMPACT_ATOMS: atom_id res chain seq x y z
N MET A 1 -14.38 -33.24 -10.50
CA MET A 1 -14.60 -32.88 -11.92
C MET A 1 -13.55 -31.85 -12.27
N VAL A 2 -12.68 -32.12 -13.24
CA VAL A 2 -11.80 -31.09 -13.79
C VAL A 2 -12.65 -30.30 -14.77
N THR A 3 -12.89 -29.02 -14.53
CA THR A 3 -13.59 -28.17 -15.48
C THR A 3 -12.72 -28.07 -16.73
N ASP A 4 -13.19 -28.58 -17.87
CA ASP A 4 -12.44 -28.48 -19.12
C ASP A 4 -12.29 -27.01 -19.50
N LEU A 5 -11.06 -26.56 -19.80
CA LEU A 5 -10.78 -25.16 -20.14
C LEU A 5 -11.64 -24.65 -21.32
N TYR A 6 -12.08 -25.56 -22.19
CA TYR A 6 -12.91 -25.27 -23.36
C TYR A 6 -14.41 -25.21 -23.04
N SER A 7 -14.85 -25.64 -21.85
CA SER A 7 -16.23 -25.48 -21.39
C SER A 7 -16.46 -24.15 -20.66
N LEU A 8 -15.42 -23.35 -20.42
CA LEU A 8 -15.54 -22.04 -19.80
C LEU A 8 -16.07 -21.00 -20.80
N PRO A 9 -16.96 -20.08 -20.38
CA PRO A 9 -17.42 -18.99 -21.25
C PRO A 9 -16.25 -18.09 -21.64
N LEU A 10 -16.22 -17.71 -22.92
CA LEU A 10 -15.29 -16.71 -23.43
C LEU A 10 -15.65 -15.34 -22.85
N VAL A 11 -14.64 -14.56 -22.47
CA VAL A 11 -14.84 -13.14 -22.12
C VAL A 11 -15.36 -12.42 -23.36
N THR A 12 -16.62 -12.00 -23.34
CA THR A 12 -17.18 -11.08 -24.34
C THR A 12 -16.53 -9.72 -24.16
N GLN A 13 -15.73 -9.30 -25.15
CA GLN A 13 -15.16 -7.95 -25.20
C GLN A 13 -16.21 -7.00 -25.78
N GLU A 14 -16.81 -6.17 -24.92
CA GLU A 14 -17.62 -5.04 -25.39
C GLU A 14 -16.70 -3.83 -25.63
N GLY A 15 -16.63 -3.36 -26.88
CA GLY A 15 -15.84 -2.19 -27.31
C GLY A 15 -14.66 -2.54 -28.23
N GLU A 16 -13.94 -1.53 -28.71
CA GLU A 16 -12.76 -1.75 -29.55
C GLU A 16 -11.67 -2.49 -28.75
N PRO A 17 -11.13 -3.60 -29.29
CA PRO A 17 -10.09 -4.38 -28.63
C PRO A 17 -8.89 -3.48 -28.34
N LEU A 18 -8.32 -3.61 -27.15
CA LEU A 18 -7.07 -2.95 -26.82
C LEU A 18 -5.96 -3.48 -27.73
N ASP A 19 -5.06 -2.60 -28.20
CA ASP A 19 -3.86 -3.03 -28.93
C ASP A 19 -3.10 -4.07 -28.11
N GLU A 20 -3.09 -5.32 -28.59
CA GLU A 20 -2.46 -6.46 -27.92
C GLU A 20 -0.97 -6.23 -27.68
N THR A 21 -0.33 -5.44 -28.55
CA THR A 21 1.08 -5.06 -28.43
C THR A 21 1.27 -4.16 -27.22
N LEU A 22 0.43 -3.14 -27.07
CA LEU A 22 0.47 -2.21 -25.94
C LEU A 22 0.18 -2.94 -24.62
N GLU A 23 -0.85 -3.79 -24.59
CA GLU A 23 -1.18 -4.61 -23.41
C GLU A 23 0.03 -5.45 -22.97
N LYS A 24 0.64 -6.16 -23.93
CA LYS A 24 1.80 -7.02 -23.65
C LYS A 24 3.00 -6.20 -23.16
N VAL A 25 3.27 -5.04 -23.73
CA VAL A 25 4.37 -4.16 -23.29
C VAL A 25 4.13 -3.68 -21.87
N VAL A 26 2.93 -3.18 -21.56
CA VAL A 26 2.56 -2.69 -20.22
C VAL A 26 2.70 -3.81 -19.18
N GLU A 27 2.12 -4.99 -19.45
CA GLU A 27 2.20 -6.15 -18.56
C GLU A 27 3.64 -6.65 -18.36
N THR A 28 4.47 -6.64 -19.41
CA THR A 28 5.88 -7.04 -19.31
C THR A 28 6.68 -6.07 -18.46
N VAL A 29 6.45 -4.76 -18.62
CA VAL A 29 7.09 -3.72 -17.81
C VAL A 29 6.65 -3.83 -16.35
N GLN A 30 5.35 -4.01 -16.09
CA GLN A 30 4.82 -4.24 -14.75
C GLN A 30 5.46 -5.46 -14.09
N PHE A 31 5.50 -6.59 -14.78
CA PHE A 31 6.11 -7.81 -14.28
C PHE A 31 7.61 -7.63 -13.98
N SER A 32 8.32 -6.91 -14.84
CA SER A 32 9.73 -6.59 -14.60
C SER A 32 9.90 -5.75 -13.33
N ILE A 33 9.07 -4.72 -13.15
CA ILE A 33 9.06 -3.90 -11.94
C ILE A 33 8.74 -4.75 -10.71
N PHE A 34 7.75 -5.63 -10.78
CA PHE A 34 7.40 -6.56 -9.70
C PHE A 34 8.56 -7.47 -9.30
N CYS A 35 9.24 -8.08 -10.28
CA CYS A 35 10.39 -8.96 -10.05
C CYS A 35 11.54 -8.26 -9.29
N PHE A 36 11.71 -6.95 -9.45
CA PHE A 36 12.68 -6.18 -8.66
C PHE A 36 12.09 -5.66 -7.34
N THR A 37 10.84 -5.22 -7.36
CA THR A 37 10.17 -4.57 -6.23
C THR A 37 9.93 -5.55 -5.10
N LEU A 38 9.44 -6.77 -5.39
CA LEU A 38 9.11 -7.74 -4.36
C LEU A 38 10.35 -8.16 -3.53
N PRO A 39 11.49 -8.58 -4.12
CA PRO A 39 12.69 -8.88 -3.35
C PRO A 39 13.22 -7.67 -2.57
N PHE A 40 13.20 -6.48 -3.17
CA PHE A 40 13.63 -5.26 -2.49
C PHE A 40 12.72 -4.92 -1.30
N TYR A 41 11.41 -5.09 -1.44
CA TYR A 41 10.45 -4.84 -0.37
C TYR A 41 10.63 -5.84 0.78
N ILE A 42 10.80 -7.13 0.48
CA ILE A 42 11.11 -8.16 1.47
C ILE A 42 12.42 -7.81 2.21
N PHE A 43 13.45 -7.40 1.47
CA PHE A 43 14.73 -6.99 2.04
C PHE A 43 14.59 -5.81 3.01
N VAL A 44 13.89 -4.73 2.61
CA VAL A 44 13.66 -3.56 3.47
C VAL A 44 12.86 -3.95 4.72
N THR A 45 11.81 -4.75 4.55
CA THR A 45 10.94 -5.20 5.63
C THR A 45 11.68 -6.09 6.63
N TYR A 46 12.54 -6.99 6.13
CA TYR A 46 13.39 -7.83 6.97
C TYR A 46 14.29 -6.99 7.88
N PHE A 47 14.94 -5.96 7.36
CA PHE A 47 15.78 -5.09 8.18
C PHE A 47 14.98 -4.21 9.15
N MET A 48 13.76 -3.81 8.79
CA MET A 48 12.86 -3.14 9.72
C MET A 48 12.46 -4.06 10.89
N LEU A 49 12.20 -5.34 10.62
CA LEU A 49 11.93 -6.35 11.63
C LEU A 49 13.16 -6.65 12.50
N ASP A 50 14.34 -6.81 11.91
CA ASP A 50 15.62 -7.00 12.65
C ASP A 50 15.90 -5.80 13.57
N ALA A 51 15.67 -4.57 13.09
CA ALA A 51 15.83 -3.36 13.90
C ALA A 51 14.83 -3.30 15.07
N LEU A 52 13.58 -3.70 14.84
CA LEU A 52 12.55 -3.74 15.87
C LEU A 52 12.86 -4.81 16.93
N HIS A 53 13.28 -6.00 16.50
CA HIS A 53 13.63 -7.12 17.39
C HIS A 53 14.86 -6.80 18.25
N ARG A 54 15.83 -6.06 17.70
CA ARG A 54 17.03 -5.60 18.42
C ARG A 54 16.80 -4.37 19.31
N GLY A 55 15.59 -3.81 19.33
CA GLY A 55 15.26 -2.66 20.17
C GLY A 55 16.04 -1.39 19.81
N VAL A 56 16.35 -1.15 18.53
CA VAL A 56 17.04 0.08 18.12
C VAL A 56 16.11 1.27 18.32
N GLU A 57 16.40 2.12 19.32
CA GLU A 57 15.50 3.23 19.74
C GLU A 57 15.05 4.14 18.59
N GLU A 58 15.92 4.43 17.62
CA GLU A 58 15.57 5.26 16.44
C GLU A 58 14.56 4.60 15.49
N LEU A 59 14.47 3.27 15.50
CA LEU A 59 13.67 2.44 14.57
C LEU A 59 12.53 1.70 15.26
N SER A 60 12.48 1.66 16.59
CA SER A 60 11.41 1.04 17.37
C SER A 60 10.20 1.94 17.60
N THR A 61 9.99 2.93 16.73
CA THR A 61 8.90 3.91 16.88
C THR A 61 7.55 3.32 16.41
N PRO A 62 6.41 3.86 16.90
CA PRO A 62 5.10 3.44 16.42
C PRO A 62 4.93 3.58 14.90
N PHE A 63 5.57 4.58 14.30
CA PHE A 63 5.61 4.78 12.86
C PHE A 63 6.18 3.57 12.12
N PHE A 64 7.36 3.06 12.53
CA PHE A 64 7.96 1.89 11.87
C PHE A 64 7.13 0.62 12.07
N ARG A 65 6.47 0.46 13.22
CA ARG A 65 5.56 -0.68 13.45
C ARG A 65 4.37 -0.65 12.49
N LEU A 66 3.77 0.53 12.25
CA LEU A 66 2.70 0.70 11.26
C LEU A 66 3.20 0.52 9.82
N CYS A 67 4.44 0.92 9.53
CA CYS A 67 5.04 0.66 8.21
C CYS A 67 5.29 -0.83 7.98
N ILE A 68 5.69 -1.60 9.00
CA ILE A 68 5.86 -3.05 8.90
C ILE A 68 4.52 -3.73 8.58
N THR A 69 3.44 -3.35 9.26
CA THR A 69 2.11 -3.93 8.98
C THR A 69 1.61 -3.55 7.59
N THR A 70 1.87 -2.30 7.15
CA THR A 70 1.59 -1.85 5.77
C THR A 70 2.38 -2.68 4.76
N ALA A 71 3.66 -2.96 5.03
CA ALA A 71 4.51 -3.75 4.15
C ALA A 71 4.00 -5.18 3.96
N PHE A 72 3.47 -5.81 5.01
CA PHE A 72 2.84 -7.13 4.88
C PHE A 72 1.62 -7.09 3.94
N ILE A 73 0.77 -6.06 4.07
CA ILE A 73 -0.40 -5.90 3.20
C ILE A 73 0.05 -5.66 1.75
N ASP A 74 1.02 -4.78 1.52
CA ASP A 74 1.48 -4.48 0.16
C ASP A 74 2.15 -5.68 -0.51
N ILE A 75 3.01 -6.41 0.20
CA ILE A 75 3.63 -7.65 -0.29
C ILE A 75 2.54 -8.66 -0.65
N TRP A 76 1.52 -8.79 0.21
CA TRP A 76 0.39 -9.68 -0.05
C TRP A 76 -0.43 -9.24 -1.27
N THR A 77 -0.71 -7.94 -1.42
CA THR A 77 -1.39 -7.39 -2.60
C THR A 77 -0.63 -7.72 -3.87
N LEU A 78 0.70 -7.46 -3.90
CA LEU A 78 1.54 -7.78 -5.05
C LEU A 78 1.48 -9.28 -5.36
N LEU A 79 1.67 -10.16 -4.38
CA LEU A 79 1.58 -11.60 -4.60
C LEU A 79 0.21 -12.03 -5.12
N ASN A 80 -0.88 -11.49 -4.57
CA ASN A 80 -2.24 -11.79 -5.00
C ASN A 80 -2.53 -11.30 -6.42
N ASN A 81 -2.03 -10.12 -6.82
CA ASN A 81 -2.20 -9.62 -8.19
C ASN A 81 -1.51 -10.52 -9.22
N TYR A 82 -0.28 -10.96 -8.94
CA TYR A 82 0.48 -11.76 -9.91
C TYR A 82 0.07 -13.24 -9.90
N LEU A 83 -0.03 -13.87 -8.73
CA LEU A 83 -0.45 -15.27 -8.62
C LEU A 83 -1.94 -15.43 -8.92
N GLY A 84 -2.76 -14.49 -8.48
CA GLY A 84 -4.20 -14.59 -8.57
C GLY A 84 -4.80 -14.03 -9.86
N ALA A 85 -4.15 -13.07 -10.54
CA ALA A 85 -4.69 -12.46 -11.76
C ALA A 85 -3.77 -12.63 -12.98
N MET A 86 -2.50 -12.24 -12.88
CA MET A 86 -1.63 -12.16 -14.07
C MET A 86 -1.19 -13.51 -14.61
N PHE A 87 -0.68 -14.41 -13.76
CA PHE A 87 -0.27 -15.75 -14.17
C PHE A 87 -1.41 -16.57 -14.81
N PRO A 88 -2.60 -16.68 -14.18
CA PRO A 88 -3.72 -17.36 -14.83
C PRO A 88 -4.17 -16.67 -16.12
N LYS A 89 -4.13 -15.32 -16.18
CA LYS A 89 -4.44 -14.55 -17.41
C LYS A 89 -3.45 -14.83 -18.55
N TRP A 90 -2.16 -15.03 -18.27
CA TRP A 90 -1.15 -15.40 -19.27
C TRP A 90 -1.18 -16.87 -19.67
N GLY A 91 -2.05 -17.67 -19.07
CA GLY A 91 -2.14 -19.10 -19.35
C GLY A 91 -1.13 -19.94 -18.56
N TRP A 92 -0.43 -19.36 -17.57
CA TRP A 92 0.49 -20.10 -16.72
C TRP A 92 -0.28 -20.88 -15.66
N GLY A 93 -0.02 -22.19 -15.54
CA GLY A 93 -0.64 -23.02 -14.50
C GLY A 93 -2.14 -23.21 -14.62
N THR A 94 -2.75 -22.98 -15.81
CA THR A 94 -4.21 -23.07 -16.03
C THR A 94 -4.85 -24.35 -15.52
N LYS A 95 -4.18 -25.50 -15.63
CA LYS A 95 -4.65 -26.78 -15.08
C LYS A 95 -4.89 -26.72 -13.57
N VAL A 96 -4.04 -26.01 -12.82
CA VAL A 96 -4.17 -25.85 -11.37
C VAL A 96 -5.35 -24.92 -11.06
N TYR A 97 -5.48 -23.81 -11.77
CA TYR A 97 -6.60 -22.87 -11.58
C TYR A 97 -7.94 -23.48 -11.96
N SER A 98 -8.01 -24.24 -13.06
CA SER A 98 -9.21 -24.99 -13.46
C SER A 98 -9.54 -26.15 -12.52
N PHE A 99 -8.53 -26.73 -11.85
CA PHE A 99 -8.77 -27.73 -10.80
C PHE A 99 -9.35 -27.09 -9.53
N LEU A 100 -8.86 -25.91 -9.15
CA LEU A 100 -9.35 -25.17 -7.99
C LEU A 100 -10.70 -24.48 -8.24
N ASP A 101 -11.02 -24.19 -9.50
CA ASP A 101 -12.30 -23.67 -9.97
C ASP A 101 -12.79 -22.47 -9.14
N GLY A 102 -14.02 -22.54 -8.60
CA GLY A 102 -14.59 -21.49 -7.75
C GLY A 102 -13.77 -21.18 -6.49
N TYR A 103 -13.06 -22.14 -5.89
CA TYR A 103 -12.27 -21.88 -4.67
C TYR A 103 -11.15 -20.87 -4.93
N TYR A 104 -10.49 -20.97 -6.08
CA TYR A 104 -9.48 -20.01 -6.50
C TYR A 104 -10.11 -18.63 -6.76
N ALA A 105 -11.23 -18.59 -7.48
CA ALA A 105 -11.91 -17.33 -7.81
C ALA A 105 -12.33 -16.57 -6.55
N HIS A 106 -12.95 -17.26 -5.59
CA HIS A 106 -13.35 -16.68 -4.31
C HIS A 106 -12.14 -16.22 -3.48
N ALA A 107 -11.08 -17.03 -3.38
CA ALA A 107 -9.90 -16.68 -2.62
C ALA A 107 -9.21 -15.43 -3.20
N TYR A 108 -9.00 -15.38 -4.52
CA TYR A 108 -8.41 -14.23 -5.19
C TYR A 108 -9.24 -12.96 -4.99
N LEU A 109 -10.56 -13.04 -5.22
CA LEU A 109 -11.44 -11.89 -5.08
C LEU A 109 -11.49 -11.40 -3.63
N TYR A 110 -11.59 -12.32 -2.65
CA TYR A 110 -11.51 -11.97 -1.23
C TYR A 110 -10.27 -11.13 -0.93
N PHE A 111 -9.09 -11.60 -1.35
CA PHE A 111 -7.84 -10.90 -1.06
C PHE A 111 -7.68 -9.61 -1.85
N ALA A 112 -8.13 -9.56 -3.11
CA ALA A 112 -8.07 -8.35 -3.93
C ALA A 112 -8.91 -7.21 -3.32
N TRP A 113 -10.14 -7.52 -2.92
CA TRP A 113 -11.03 -6.54 -2.28
C TRP A 113 -10.58 -6.18 -0.86
N SER A 114 -10.12 -7.18 -0.10
CA SER A 114 -9.63 -6.94 1.26
C SER A 114 -8.37 -6.08 1.27
N SER A 115 -7.40 -6.37 0.42
CA SER A 115 -6.09 -5.73 0.48
C SER A 115 -6.16 -4.26 0.04
N GLY A 116 -6.96 -3.91 -0.97
CA GLY A 116 -7.14 -2.52 -1.40
C GLY A 116 -7.68 -1.61 -0.29
N ILE A 117 -8.69 -2.07 0.46
CA ILE A 117 -9.24 -1.32 1.60
C ILE A 117 -8.24 -1.27 2.76
N CYS A 118 -7.55 -2.37 3.04
CA CYS A 118 -6.48 -2.40 4.05
C CYS A 118 -5.36 -1.41 3.75
N GLN A 119 -4.94 -1.29 2.47
CA GLN A 119 -3.92 -0.31 2.06
C GLN A 119 -4.39 1.12 2.28
N ALA A 120 -5.63 1.45 1.89
CA ALA A 120 -6.21 2.76 2.14
C ALA A 120 -6.22 3.11 3.65
N MET A 121 -6.59 2.15 4.50
CA MET A 121 -6.57 2.32 5.96
C MET A 121 -5.15 2.46 6.52
N CYS A 122 -4.17 1.75 5.96
CA CYS A 122 -2.76 1.89 6.34
C CYS A 122 -2.26 3.30 6.11
N VAL A 123 -2.54 3.89 4.95
CA VAL A 123 -2.12 5.25 4.62
C VAL A 123 -2.83 6.28 5.52
N SER A 124 -4.12 6.10 5.80
CA SER A 124 -4.85 6.96 6.76
C SER A 124 -4.26 6.92 8.17
N LEU A 125 -3.90 5.74 8.67
CA LEU A 125 -3.32 5.61 10.00
C LEU A 125 -1.89 6.11 10.07
N LEU A 126 -1.09 5.94 9.01
CA LEU A 126 0.23 6.56 8.89
C LEU A 126 0.12 8.09 8.87
N ALA A 127 -0.87 8.65 8.15
CA ALA A 127 -1.14 10.08 8.16
C ALA A 127 -1.57 10.57 9.55
N THR A 128 -2.48 9.84 10.21
CA THR A 128 -2.93 10.13 11.58
C THR A 128 -1.76 10.12 12.56
N ASN A 129 -0.89 9.12 12.47
CA ASN A 129 0.30 9.00 13.30
C ASN A 129 1.18 10.25 13.15
N ARG A 130 1.44 10.69 11.92
CA ARG A 130 2.24 11.88 11.62
C ARG A 130 1.59 13.16 12.13
N VAL A 131 0.32 13.39 11.84
CA VAL A 131 -0.42 14.59 12.31
C VAL A 131 -0.43 14.64 13.84
N SER A 132 -0.70 13.51 14.49
CA SER A 132 -0.78 13.44 15.94
C SER A 132 0.58 13.65 16.63
N ALA A 133 1.70 13.28 15.98
CA ALA A 133 3.05 13.55 16.46
C ALA A 133 3.36 15.06 16.49
N ILE A 134 2.85 15.79 15.50
CA ILE A 134 3.07 17.23 15.36
C ILE A 134 2.10 18.03 16.24
N LEU A 135 0.83 17.64 16.27
CA LEU A 135 -0.22 18.37 16.98
C LEU A 135 -0.14 18.19 18.50
N PHE A 136 0.19 16.98 18.95
CA PHE A 136 0.21 16.65 20.37
C PHE A 136 1.49 15.91 20.78
N PRO A 137 2.68 16.53 20.70
CA PRO A 137 3.95 15.85 20.98
C PRO A 137 3.99 15.23 22.37
N GLN A 138 3.43 15.89 23.39
CA GLN A 138 3.35 15.37 24.76
C GLN A 138 2.38 14.19 24.94
N LYS A 139 1.31 14.13 24.13
CA LYS A 139 0.33 13.04 24.18
C LYS A 139 0.60 11.94 23.16
N HIS A 140 1.48 12.16 22.19
CA HIS A 140 1.80 11.23 21.10
C HIS A 140 2.28 9.87 21.64
N SER A 141 3.20 9.86 22.60
CA SER A 141 3.68 8.63 23.23
C SER A 141 2.55 7.85 23.94
N ARG A 142 1.59 8.56 24.54
CA ARG A 142 0.43 7.96 25.22
C ARG A 142 -0.63 7.48 24.23
N MET A 143 -0.86 8.21 23.14
CA MET A 143 -1.81 7.85 22.07
C MET A 143 -1.37 6.59 21.34
N TRP A 144 -0.09 6.46 21.03
CA TRP A 144 0.49 5.32 20.30
C TRP A 144 1.17 4.31 21.22
N SER A 145 0.69 4.21 22.46
CA SER A 145 1.12 3.23 23.44
C SER A 145 0.69 1.80 23.05
N SER A 146 1.38 0.79 23.57
CA SER A 146 1.31 -0.62 23.14
C SER A 146 -0.11 -1.15 22.84
N THR A 147 -1.08 -0.98 23.74
CA THR A 147 -2.45 -1.46 23.52
C THR A 147 -3.20 -0.66 22.45
N ARG A 148 -3.06 0.66 22.44
CA ARG A 148 -3.72 1.52 21.44
C ARG A 148 -3.11 1.35 20.05
N LEU A 149 -1.81 1.11 19.98
CA LEU A 149 -1.13 0.76 18.74
C LEU A 149 -1.62 -0.57 18.18
N ARG A 150 -1.85 -1.59 19.03
CA ARG A 150 -2.47 -2.86 18.59
C ARG A 150 -3.88 -2.65 18.04
N VAL A 151 -4.68 -1.77 18.67
CA VAL A 151 -6.00 -1.40 18.14
C VAL A 151 -5.88 -0.67 16.80
N ALA A 152 -4.93 0.26 16.65
CA ALA A 152 -4.68 0.92 15.38
C ALA A 152 -4.28 -0.08 14.28
N ILE A 153 -3.43 -1.05 14.60
CA ILE A 153 -3.09 -2.14 13.67
C ILE A 153 -4.33 -2.96 13.33
N ALA A 154 -5.18 -3.32 14.30
CA ALA A 154 -6.42 -4.03 14.02
C ALA A 154 -7.35 -3.23 13.07
N ILE A 155 -7.42 -1.91 13.23
CA ILE A 155 -8.17 -1.00 12.34
C ILE A 155 -7.59 -0.98 10.92
N GLN A 156 -6.30 -1.30 10.70
CA GLN A 156 -5.73 -1.45 9.35
C GLN A 156 -6.31 -2.65 8.61
N PHE A 157 -6.58 -3.75 9.32
CA PHE A 157 -6.99 -5.02 8.71
C PHE A 157 -8.51 -5.22 8.71
N LEU A 158 -9.19 -4.89 9.80
CA LEU A 158 -10.59 -5.25 10.00
C LEU A 158 -11.54 -4.73 8.90
N PRO A 159 -11.50 -3.44 8.49
CA PRO A 159 -12.40 -2.95 7.46
C PRO A 159 -12.22 -3.68 6.12
N GLY A 160 -10.97 -3.96 5.74
CA GLY A 160 -10.68 -4.68 4.52
C GLY A 160 -11.09 -6.15 4.60
N MET A 161 -10.83 -6.83 5.72
CA MET A 161 -11.28 -8.21 5.91
C MET A 161 -12.81 -8.33 5.86
N LEU A 162 -13.54 -7.40 6.49
CA LEU A 162 -15.00 -7.35 6.43
C LEU A 162 -15.51 -7.14 5.00
N ALA A 163 -14.90 -6.23 4.25
CA ALA A 163 -15.24 -6.02 2.85
C ALA A 163 -14.83 -7.20 1.95
N GLY A 164 -13.77 -7.92 2.28
CA GLY A 164 -13.44 -9.20 1.63
C GLY A 164 -14.53 -10.22 1.90
N LEU A 165 -15.01 -10.34 3.14
CA LEU A 165 -16.05 -11.32 3.51
C LEU A 165 -17.34 -11.12 2.72
N THR A 166 -17.70 -9.88 2.37
CA THR A 166 -18.91 -9.63 1.58
C THR A 166 -18.83 -10.26 0.18
N THR A 167 -17.62 -10.48 -0.36
CA THR A 167 -17.43 -11.10 -1.68
C THR A 167 -17.82 -12.57 -1.72
N PHE A 168 -17.87 -13.27 -0.58
CA PHE A 168 -18.30 -14.67 -0.52
C PHE A 168 -19.81 -14.86 -0.69
N PHE A 169 -20.62 -13.80 -0.52
CA PHE A 169 -22.08 -13.90 -0.66
C PHE A 169 -22.56 -13.97 -2.11
N ASN A 170 -21.67 -13.86 -3.10
CA ASN A 170 -22.04 -13.89 -4.51
C ASN A 170 -21.29 -14.98 -5.25
N GLU A 171 -21.94 -15.63 -6.21
CA GLU A 171 -21.32 -16.66 -7.03
C GLU A 171 -20.24 -16.08 -7.95
N THR A 172 -19.11 -16.78 -8.01
CA THR A 172 -18.00 -16.47 -8.90
C THR A 172 -17.97 -17.44 -10.07
N GLN A 173 -17.44 -17.00 -11.21
CA GLN A 173 -17.25 -17.84 -12.38
C GLN A 173 -15.89 -17.54 -13.03
N LEU A 174 -15.28 -18.60 -13.54
CA LEU A 174 -14.08 -18.50 -14.34
C LEU A 174 -14.45 -18.24 -15.80
N TYR A 175 -13.82 -17.23 -16.40
CA TYR A 175 -13.94 -16.92 -17.80
C TYR A 175 -12.63 -17.21 -18.52
N ARG A 176 -12.72 -17.63 -19.78
CA ARG A 176 -11.57 -17.83 -20.65
C ARG A 176 -11.29 -16.58 -21.49
N ASN A 177 -10.04 -16.14 -21.50
CA ASN A 177 -9.59 -15.06 -22.37
C ASN A 177 -9.15 -15.60 -23.76
N THR A 178 -9.03 -14.72 -24.76
CA THR A 178 -8.57 -15.00 -26.13
C THR A 178 -7.20 -15.69 -26.17
N LYS A 179 -6.35 -15.44 -25.17
CA LYS A 179 -5.01 -16.06 -25.00
C LYS A 179 -5.05 -17.42 -24.28
N ASN A 180 -6.22 -18.04 -24.14
CA ASN A 180 -6.45 -19.28 -23.37
C ASN A 180 -6.10 -19.19 -21.87
N GLY A 181 -6.01 -17.97 -21.34
CA GLY A 181 -5.89 -17.71 -19.91
C GLY A 181 -7.24 -17.73 -19.20
N VAL A 182 -7.20 -17.77 -17.87
CA VAL A 182 -8.37 -17.81 -17.00
C VAL A 182 -8.48 -16.51 -16.21
N VAL A 183 -9.68 -15.94 -16.14
CA VAL A 183 -9.96 -14.71 -15.39
C VAL A 183 -11.18 -14.93 -14.47
N PRO A 184 -11.04 -14.75 -13.15
CA PRO A 184 -12.15 -14.86 -12.21
C PRO A 184 -12.99 -13.58 -12.22
N ARG A 185 -14.33 -13.72 -12.31
CA ARG A 185 -15.28 -12.60 -12.23
C ARG A 185 -16.51 -13.00 -11.39
N PHE A 186 -17.20 -12.00 -10.82
CA PHE A 186 -18.52 -12.23 -10.22
C PHE A 186 -19.58 -12.39 -11.32
N LYS A 187 -20.58 -13.24 -11.08
CA LYS A 187 -21.68 -13.45 -12.04
C LYS A 187 -22.68 -12.28 -12.09
N SER A 188 -22.91 -11.61 -10.95
CA SER A 188 -23.91 -10.54 -10.84
C SER A 188 -23.31 -9.15 -11.07
N GLU A 189 -23.74 -8.48 -12.14
CA GLU A 189 -23.34 -7.10 -12.46
C GLU A 189 -23.84 -6.08 -11.43
N SER A 190 -25.06 -6.24 -10.92
CA SER A 190 -25.62 -5.35 -9.90
C SER A 190 -24.80 -5.38 -8.61
N PHE A 191 -24.31 -6.57 -8.23
CA PHE A 191 -23.45 -6.72 -7.05
C PHE A 191 -22.09 -6.04 -7.26
N ILE A 192 -21.49 -6.20 -8.44
CA ILE A 192 -20.24 -5.52 -8.81
C ILE A 192 -20.42 -3.99 -8.69
N ALA A 193 -21.51 -3.44 -9.24
CA ALA A 193 -21.79 -2.01 -9.19
C ALA A 193 -21.91 -1.49 -7.75
N VAL A 194 -22.62 -2.22 -6.87
CA VAL A 194 -22.75 -1.87 -5.44
C VAL A 194 -21.40 -1.91 -4.74
N LEU A 195 -20.58 -2.95 -4.97
CA LEU A 195 -19.25 -3.05 -4.39
C LEU A 195 -18.33 -1.91 -4.83
N PHE A 196 -18.33 -1.57 -6.13
CA PHE A 196 -17.55 -0.44 -6.65
C PHE A 196 -18.03 0.90 -6.10
N MET A 197 -19.34 1.10 -5.91
CA MET A 197 -19.86 2.30 -5.25
C MET A 197 -19.39 2.41 -3.80
N ILE A 198 -19.51 1.33 -3.01
CA ILE A 198 -19.10 1.33 -1.60
C ILE A 198 -17.58 1.58 -1.50
N ALA A 199 -16.78 0.87 -2.29
CA ALA A 199 -15.33 1.05 -2.32
C ALA A 199 -14.92 2.45 -2.79
N GLY A 200 -15.60 2.98 -3.81
CA GLY A 200 -15.39 4.34 -4.30
C GLY A 200 -15.72 5.40 -3.26
N ALA A 201 -16.87 5.29 -2.58
CA ALA A 201 -17.27 6.21 -1.51
C ALA A 201 -16.33 6.15 -0.30
N PHE A 202 -15.89 4.95 0.07
CA PHE A 202 -14.89 4.74 1.12
C PHE A 202 -13.56 5.40 0.75
N LEU A 203 -13.07 5.15 -0.48
CA LEU A 203 -11.83 5.71 -0.99
C LEU A 203 -11.91 7.24 -1.08
N LEU A 204 -13.04 7.80 -1.50
CA LEU A 204 -13.30 9.24 -1.52
C LEU A 204 -13.19 9.84 -0.11
N THR A 205 -13.81 9.21 0.88
CA THR A 205 -13.77 9.65 2.28
C THR A 205 -12.34 9.67 2.80
N VAL A 206 -11.57 8.61 2.52
CA VAL A 206 -10.15 8.52 2.86
C VAL A 206 -9.34 9.62 2.16
N CYS A 207 -9.55 9.84 0.87
CA CYS A 207 -8.85 10.89 0.11
C CYS A 207 -9.15 12.28 0.69
N ILE A 208 -10.41 12.61 0.99
CA ILE A 208 -10.79 13.87 1.62
C ILE A 208 -10.09 14.02 2.99
N TYR A 209 -10.13 12.98 3.82
CA TYR A 209 -9.44 12.97 5.10
C TYR A 209 -7.94 13.25 4.95
N LEU A 210 -7.27 12.57 4.01
CA LEU A 210 -5.84 12.75 3.77
C LEU A 210 -5.52 14.17 3.30
N ILE A 211 -6.29 14.71 2.34
CA ILE A 211 -6.13 16.09 1.86
C ILE A 211 -6.24 17.07 3.03
N LEU A 212 -7.28 16.95 3.86
CA LEU A 212 -7.47 17.81 5.02
C LEU A 212 -6.34 17.67 6.04
N ALA A 213 -5.95 16.43 6.37
CA ALA A 213 -4.87 16.13 7.29
C ALA A 213 -3.53 16.74 6.84
N TYR A 214 -3.21 16.65 5.55
CA TYR A 214 -1.96 17.19 5.00
C TYR A 214 -1.98 18.70 4.79
N CYS A 215 -3.10 19.29 4.35
CA CYS A 215 -3.29 20.74 4.31
C CYS A 215 -3.09 21.34 5.71
N TYR A 216 -3.68 20.70 6.72
CA TYR A 216 -3.51 21.11 8.12
C TYR A 216 -2.06 20.97 8.60
N LEU A 217 -1.40 19.85 8.25
CA LEU A 217 0.01 19.63 8.58
C LEU A 217 0.91 20.70 7.94
N LEU A 218 0.68 21.06 6.68
CA LEU A 218 1.38 22.16 6.01
C LEU A 218 1.15 23.51 6.70
N TYR A 219 -0.09 23.81 7.07
CA TYR A 219 -0.44 25.03 7.80
C TYR A 219 0.33 25.11 9.12
N MET A 220 0.34 24.02 9.91
CA MET A 220 1.06 23.95 11.18
C MET A 220 2.58 24.06 11.01
N LEU A 221 3.15 23.42 9.98
CA LEU A 221 4.58 23.54 9.66
C LEU A 221 4.96 24.98 9.26
N ARG A 222 4.10 25.68 8.50
CA ARG A 222 4.32 27.10 8.15
C ARG A 222 4.24 28.00 9.38
N LYS A 223 3.23 27.80 10.23
CA LYS A 223 3.07 28.54 11.49
C LYS A 223 4.27 28.35 12.42
N SER A 224 4.70 27.09 12.61
CA SER A 224 5.89 26.75 13.39
C SER A 224 7.16 27.34 12.80
N SER A 225 7.32 27.32 11.47
CA SER A 225 8.46 27.93 10.78
C SER A 225 8.58 29.43 11.03
N ASN A 226 7.46 30.15 11.06
CA ASN A 226 7.46 31.59 11.32
C ASN A 226 7.80 31.89 12.79
N ALA A 227 7.40 31.03 13.73
CA ALA A 227 7.78 31.15 15.13
C ALA A 227 9.27 30.80 15.41
N ILE A 228 9.86 29.89 14.62
CA ILE A 228 11.25 29.42 14.80
C ILE A 228 12.30 30.45 14.34
N LYS A 229 11.95 31.37 13.42
CA LYS A 229 12.85 32.47 13.00
C LYS A 229 13.34 33.33 14.17
N ASN A 230 12.63 33.31 15.30
CA ASN A 230 12.89 34.17 16.46
C ASN A 230 13.48 33.43 17.68
N SER A 231 14.01 32.20 17.57
CA SER A 231 14.55 31.46 18.74
C SER A 231 15.99 30.95 18.59
N HIS A 232 16.73 30.94 19.71
CA HIS A 232 18.11 30.49 19.84
C HIS A 232 18.37 28.99 19.51
N PHE A 233 17.33 28.15 19.39
CA PHE A 233 17.45 26.70 19.12
C PHE A 233 17.33 26.32 17.63
N HIS A 234 17.74 27.21 16.73
CA HIS A 234 17.53 27.09 15.28
C HIS A 234 18.12 25.80 14.67
N LYS A 235 19.32 25.36 15.10
CA LYS A 235 20.06 24.25 14.47
C LYS A 235 19.44 22.87 14.72
N SER A 236 18.97 22.60 15.95
CA SER A 236 18.29 21.33 16.30
C SER A 236 16.89 21.25 15.69
N ARG A 237 16.11 22.35 15.75
CA ARG A 237 14.78 22.42 15.12
C ARG A 237 14.84 22.38 13.60
N ALA A 238 15.89 22.88 12.95
CA ALA A 238 16.07 22.78 11.50
C ALA A 238 16.30 21.33 11.03
N GLN A 239 16.98 20.49 11.82
CA GLN A 239 17.14 19.06 11.51
C GLN A 239 15.84 18.28 11.65
N LEU A 240 15.04 18.58 12.68
CA LEU A 240 13.68 18.03 12.83
C LEU A 240 12.80 18.43 11.64
N LYS A 241 12.82 19.71 11.25
CA LYS A 241 12.09 20.22 10.08
C LYS A 241 12.50 19.54 8.77
N LYS A 242 13.79 19.25 8.56
CA LYS A 242 14.25 18.51 7.37
C LYS A 242 13.71 17.07 7.34
N LYS A 243 13.68 16.38 8.49
CA LYS A 243 13.07 15.05 8.59
C LYS A 243 11.57 15.12 8.30
N GLU A 244 10.88 16.11 8.84
CA GLU A 244 9.44 16.33 8.64
C GLU A 244 9.08 16.64 7.18
N VAL A 245 9.87 17.47 6.49
CA VAL A 245 9.66 17.77 5.06
C VAL A 245 9.87 16.53 4.19
N LYS A 246 10.91 15.73 4.46
CA LYS A 246 11.13 14.44 3.78
C LYS A 246 9.94 13.50 3.96
N LEU A 247 9.42 13.39 5.18
CA LEU A 247 8.23 12.61 5.50
C LEU A 247 6.99 13.15 4.75
N PHE A 248 6.82 14.47 4.71
CA PHE A 248 5.74 15.11 3.97
C PHE A 248 5.75 14.72 2.48
N PHE A 249 6.90 14.78 1.81
CA PHE A 249 7.01 14.36 0.41
C PHE A 249 6.63 12.89 0.20
N MET A 250 7.11 11.97 1.05
CA MET A 250 6.70 10.56 1.01
C MET A 250 5.16 10.41 1.08
N SER A 251 4.54 11.14 2.02
CA SER A 251 3.09 11.14 2.19
C SER A 251 2.35 11.69 0.97
N SER A 252 2.80 12.80 0.41
CA SER A 252 2.15 13.45 -0.75
C SER A 252 2.16 12.56 -1.99
N ILE A 253 3.25 11.82 -2.23
CA ILE A 253 3.33 10.86 -3.33
C ILE A 253 2.27 9.76 -3.15
N THR A 254 2.15 9.23 -1.93
CA THR A 254 1.19 8.17 -1.61
C THR A 254 -0.26 8.63 -1.81
N VAL A 255 -0.57 9.87 -1.42
CA VAL A 255 -1.89 10.49 -1.63
C VAL A 255 -2.18 10.72 -3.10
N ALA A 256 -1.19 11.18 -3.88
CA ALA A 256 -1.35 11.40 -5.31
C ALA A 256 -1.75 10.11 -6.03
N ILE A 257 -1.07 8.98 -5.72
CA ILE A 257 -1.41 7.66 -6.27
C ILE A 257 -2.83 7.26 -5.87
N GLN A 258 -3.23 7.49 -4.61
CA GLN A 258 -4.56 7.14 -4.13
C GLN A 258 -5.67 7.97 -4.81
N ILE A 259 -5.42 9.25 -5.09
CA ILE A 259 -6.31 10.10 -5.90
C ILE A 259 -6.40 9.59 -7.34
N SER A 260 -5.30 9.09 -7.92
CA SER A 260 -5.33 8.47 -9.25
C SER A 260 -6.22 7.22 -9.30
N ILE A 261 -6.17 6.36 -8.27
CA ILE A 261 -7.10 5.21 -8.16
C ILE A 261 -8.54 5.68 -8.06
N LEU A 262 -8.82 6.69 -7.23
CA LEU A 262 -10.17 7.25 -7.09
C LEU A 262 -10.69 7.82 -8.42
N CYS A 263 -9.85 8.57 -9.14
CA CYS A 263 -10.19 9.10 -10.45
C CYS A 263 -10.55 7.98 -11.44
N LEU A 264 -9.75 6.90 -11.47
CA LEU A 264 -10.02 5.74 -12.32
C LEU A 264 -11.36 5.08 -11.98
N VAL A 265 -11.67 4.90 -10.69
CA VAL A 265 -12.95 4.34 -10.23
C VAL A 265 -14.13 5.24 -10.61
N ILE A 266 -13.99 6.56 -10.48
CA ILE A 266 -15.05 7.51 -10.87
C ILE A 266 -15.30 7.48 -12.38
N VAL A 267 -14.24 7.49 -13.19
CA VAL A 267 -14.35 7.40 -14.65
C VAL A 267 -15.07 6.13 -15.07
N TYR A 268 -14.78 5.00 -14.41
CA TYR A 268 -15.46 3.74 -14.67
C TYR A 268 -16.93 3.77 -14.23
N ALA A 269 -17.21 4.21 -13.00
CA ALA A 269 -18.55 4.23 -12.43
C ALA A 269 -19.52 5.18 -13.15
N THR A 270 -19.01 6.28 -13.71
CA THR A 270 -19.81 7.27 -14.45
C THR A 270 -19.91 6.96 -15.95
N SER A 271 -19.25 5.89 -16.42
CA SER A 271 -19.11 5.55 -17.84
C SER A 271 -18.64 6.72 -18.72
N LEU A 272 -17.97 7.73 -18.12
CA LEU A 272 -17.70 9.03 -18.75
C LEU A 272 -16.89 8.92 -20.05
N LEU A 273 -16.07 7.86 -20.17
CA LEU A 273 -15.21 7.60 -21.33
C LEU A 273 -15.59 6.33 -22.10
N ASN A 274 -16.75 5.70 -21.84
CA ASN A 274 -17.10 4.37 -22.36
C ASN A 274 -15.92 3.39 -22.24
N PHE A 275 -15.29 3.38 -21.06
CA PHE A 275 -14.02 2.69 -20.85
C PHE A 275 -14.27 1.18 -20.80
N PRO A 276 -13.80 0.38 -21.78
CA PRO A 276 -14.03 -1.05 -21.75
C PRO A 276 -13.34 -1.67 -20.53
N LEU A 277 -13.98 -2.68 -19.96
CA LEU A 277 -13.62 -3.29 -18.68
C LEU A 277 -12.18 -3.85 -18.66
N ASP A 278 -11.70 -4.39 -19.79
CA ASP A 278 -10.33 -4.89 -19.91
C ASP A 278 -9.27 -3.77 -19.79
N LYS A 279 -9.56 -2.58 -20.36
CA LYS A 279 -8.68 -1.41 -20.23
C LYS A 279 -8.69 -0.91 -18.78
N PHE A 280 -9.86 -0.89 -18.13
CA PHE A 280 -9.96 -0.51 -16.73
C PHE A 280 -9.07 -1.39 -15.84
N TYR A 281 -9.15 -2.72 -15.99
CA TYR A 281 -8.33 -3.64 -15.22
C TYR A 281 -6.82 -3.49 -15.49
N LEU A 282 -6.42 -3.21 -16.73
CA LEU A 282 -5.01 -2.95 -17.06
C LEU A 282 -4.46 -1.74 -16.29
N PHE A 283 -5.17 -0.61 -16.34
CA PHE A 283 -4.76 0.61 -15.62
C PHE A 283 -4.89 0.45 -14.11
N TYR A 284 -5.95 -0.21 -13.63
CA TYR A 284 -6.15 -0.48 -12.21
C TYR A 284 -5.00 -1.31 -11.65
N ASN A 285 -4.61 -2.39 -12.33
CA ASN A 285 -3.48 -3.21 -11.92
C ASN A 285 -2.17 -2.42 -11.96
N ALA A 286 -1.96 -1.57 -12.97
CA ALA A 286 -0.77 -0.71 -13.05
C ALA A 286 -0.65 0.23 -11.83
N ILE A 287 -1.74 0.91 -11.49
CA ILE A 287 -1.75 1.88 -10.40
C ILE A 287 -1.72 1.14 -9.05
N SER A 288 -2.40 0.00 -8.92
CA SER A 288 -2.39 -0.85 -7.72
C SER A 288 -0.98 -1.39 -7.43
N ASP A 289 -0.27 -1.89 -8.45
CA ASP A 289 1.11 -2.35 -8.32
C ASP A 289 2.05 -1.20 -7.95
N LEU A 290 1.85 -0.02 -8.53
CA LEU A 290 2.59 1.18 -8.14
C LEU A 290 2.31 1.57 -6.69
N TYR A 291 1.04 1.51 -6.25
CA TYR A 291 0.64 1.87 -4.90
C TYR A 291 1.23 0.93 -3.86
N ALA A 292 1.18 -0.38 -4.11
CA ALA A 292 1.81 -1.38 -3.26
C ALA A 292 3.34 -1.29 -3.33
N GLY A 293 3.91 -1.03 -4.51
CA GLY A 293 5.34 -1.10 -4.76
C GLY A 293 6.16 0.14 -4.39
N ILE A 294 5.55 1.32 -4.29
CA ILE A 294 6.28 2.59 -4.06
C ILE A 294 6.83 2.72 -2.62
N ASN A 295 6.11 2.16 -1.65
CA ASN A 295 6.40 2.31 -0.21
C ASN A 295 7.83 1.95 0.22
N PRO A 296 8.45 0.83 -0.19
CA PRO A 296 9.83 0.49 0.18
C PRO A 296 10.83 1.49 -0.37
N TYR A 297 10.62 2.00 -1.58
CA TYR A 297 11.49 3.01 -2.18
C TYR A 297 11.40 4.35 -1.44
N LEU A 298 10.19 4.77 -1.06
CA LEU A 298 10.01 5.98 -0.26
C LEU A 298 10.68 5.85 1.11
N LEU A 299 10.48 4.72 1.79
CA LEU A 299 11.15 4.44 3.05
C LEU A 299 12.67 4.44 2.91
N TRP A 300 13.21 3.82 1.85
CA TRP A 300 14.64 3.81 1.57
C TRP A 300 15.19 5.22 1.31
N ILE A 301 14.55 6.01 0.46
CA ILE A 301 15.03 7.34 0.06
C ILE A 301 14.98 8.33 1.23
N PHE A 302 13.89 8.31 2.00
CA PHE A 302 13.61 9.34 3.00
C PHE A 302 14.05 8.96 4.43
N SER A 303 14.22 7.68 4.75
CA SER A 303 14.63 7.23 6.10
C SER A 303 16.14 7.07 6.22
N ASP A 304 16.81 8.14 6.68
CA ASP A 304 18.26 8.13 6.94
C ASP A 304 18.65 7.11 8.04
N SER A 305 17.81 6.96 9.07
CA SER A 305 18.04 6.00 10.18
C SER A 305 17.96 4.55 9.70
N LEU A 306 16.98 4.23 8.83
CA LEU A 306 16.84 2.89 8.26
C LEU A 306 18.03 2.54 7.38
N ARG A 307 18.40 3.42 6.44
CA ARG A 307 19.58 3.22 5.59
C ARG A 307 20.86 3.03 6.40
N LYS A 308 21.07 3.87 7.43
CA LYS A 308 22.24 3.75 8.31
C LYS A 308 22.26 2.40 9.01
N HIS A 309 21.12 1.92 9.51
CA HIS A 309 21.03 0.60 10.12
C HIS A 309 21.37 -0.50 9.12
N ILE A 310 20.79 -0.47 7.93
CA ILE A 310 21.04 -1.46 6.87
C ILE A 310 22.52 -1.48 6.47
N PHE A 311 23.14 -0.34 6.22
CA PHE A 311 24.57 -0.26 5.89
C PHE A 311 25.48 -0.76 7.01
N ILE A 312 25.13 -0.55 8.27
CA ILE A 312 25.87 -1.10 9.41
C ILE A 312 25.74 -2.62 9.45
N ARG A 313 24.55 -3.17 9.17
CA ARG A 313 24.28 -4.61 9.23
C ARG A 313 24.90 -5.37 8.07
N ILE A 314 24.95 -4.79 6.88
CA ILE A 314 25.61 -5.36 5.70
C ILE A 314 27.15 -5.21 5.79
N GLY A 315 27.66 -4.51 6.82
CA GLY A 315 29.10 -4.34 7.02
C GLY A 315 29.73 -3.22 6.18
N LEU A 316 28.94 -2.52 5.36
CA LEU A 316 29.39 -1.39 4.53
C LEU A 316 29.72 -0.13 5.34
N ARG A 317 29.33 -0.07 6.63
CA ARG A 317 29.67 1.05 7.52
C ARG A 317 30.02 0.57 8.92
N ARG A 318 31.21 0.94 9.43
CA ARG A 318 31.60 0.66 10.82
C ARG A 318 30.66 1.37 11.81
N LYS A 319 30.24 0.67 12.87
CA LYS A 319 29.57 1.29 14.03
C LYS A 319 30.47 2.41 14.55
N ARG A 320 30.03 3.67 14.45
CA ARG A 320 30.65 4.75 15.23
C ARG A 320 30.31 4.46 16.70
N LYS A 321 31.32 4.12 17.51
CA LYS A 321 31.23 4.19 18.97
C LYS A 321 30.85 5.63 19.30
N VAL A 322 29.64 5.84 19.81
CA VAL A 322 29.30 7.09 20.48
C VAL A 322 30.09 7.07 21.79
N PRO A 323 30.90 8.09 22.12
CA PRO A 323 31.54 8.14 23.42
C PRO A 323 30.45 8.23 24.47
N SER A 324 30.49 7.32 25.44
CA SER A 324 29.77 7.47 26.70
C SER A 324 30.18 8.80 27.31
N SER A 325 29.34 9.83 27.18
CA SER A 325 29.42 10.99 28.05
C SER A 325 28.88 10.54 29.41
N SER A 326 29.72 9.79 30.13
CA SER A 326 29.59 9.63 31.57
C SER A 326 29.73 11.03 32.14
N ILE A 327 28.60 11.63 32.48
CA ILE A 327 28.54 12.85 33.27
C ILE A 327 29.27 12.52 34.57
N VAL A 328 30.46 13.11 34.72
CA VAL A 328 31.18 13.13 35.98
C VAL A 328 30.37 14.02 36.92
N THR A 329 29.55 13.42 37.77
CA THR A 329 29.11 14.08 39.00
C THR A 329 30.31 14.14 39.93
N VAL A 330 31.02 15.26 39.92
CA VAL A 330 31.86 15.67 41.05
C VAL A 330 30.88 16.08 42.15
N ASN A 331 30.71 15.23 43.15
CA ASN A 331 30.11 15.65 44.42
C ASN A 331 31.24 16.21 45.28
N GLN A 332 31.12 17.49 45.65
CA GLN A 332 31.70 18.04 46.86
C GLN A 332 30.79 17.71 48.04
#